data_AF-T2SIK9-F1
#
_entry.id   AF-T2SIK9-F1
#
_cell.length_a   1.000
_cell.length_b   1.000
_cell.length_c   1.000
_cell.angle_alpha   90.00
_cell.angle_beta   90.00
_cell.angle_gamma   90.00
#
_symmetry.space_group_name_H-M   'P 1'
#
loop_
_entity.id
_entity.type
_entity.pdbx_description
1 polymer ?
#
loop_
_entity_poly.entity_id
_entity_poly.type
_entity_poly.pdbx_seq_one_letter_code
_entity_poly.pdbx_strand_id
1 'polypeptide(L)'
;MGMFLDKSIKNVVDELNIRYFLPDIQREYVWLQKADEKKIEQLFDSILRGYPIGSFLFWKLQKEDIAKSDEQDSDKLNFQLYQFITNYDERKPHNEKIRIEQIKRDDLYIVLDGQQRLTSLYIGLKGTRTLKKKKARNDNPNAYEEKRLYLNLKHQPNMDNPEDNYEFEFHAQKPENDKKHWWFKVGDILELESGVLNYVNEHRLEKNELDLLEKLKDAFHNKQLISYFEETEKILIRF
;
A
#
# COMPACT_ATOMS: atom_id res chain seq x y z
N MET A 1 -17.34 9.97 20.38
CA MET A 1 -17.60 10.74 19.14
C MET A 1 -16.32 10.67 18.31
N GLY A 2 -16.30 9.87 17.25
CA GLY A 2 -15.08 9.62 16.48
C GLY A 2 -14.49 10.91 15.93
N MET A 3 -13.17 11.08 16.05
CA MET A 3 -12.45 12.20 15.46
C MET A 3 -12.05 11.84 14.03
N PHE A 4 -12.38 12.70 13.07
CA PHE A 4 -11.82 12.62 11.71
C PHE A 4 -10.40 13.18 11.74
N LEU A 5 -9.41 12.32 11.52
CA LEU A 5 -8.01 12.69 11.41
C LEU A 5 -7.51 12.39 10.01
N ASP A 6 -7.22 13.43 9.25
CA ASP A 6 -6.74 13.31 7.90
C ASP A 6 -5.23 12.95 7.92
N LYS A 7 -4.85 11.76 7.44
CA LYS A 7 -3.46 11.31 7.31
C LYS A 7 -3.07 11.14 5.84
N SER A 8 -1.81 11.46 5.51
CA SER A 8 -1.25 11.15 4.19
C SER A 8 -0.97 9.66 4.02
N ILE A 9 -0.93 9.19 2.77
CA ILE A 9 -0.64 7.80 2.45
C ILE A 9 0.74 7.40 2.98
N LYS A 10 1.76 8.25 2.80
CA LYS A 10 3.11 8.02 3.33
C LYS A 10 3.09 7.71 4.83
N ASN A 11 2.42 8.54 5.63
CA ASN A 11 2.39 8.37 7.09
C ASN A 11 1.76 7.02 7.50
N VAL A 12 0.66 6.62 6.86
CA VAL A 12 0.02 5.33 7.17
C VAL A 12 0.87 4.16 6.72
N VAL A 13 1.44 4.22 5.50
CA VAL A 13 2.30 3.18 4.94
C VAL A 13 3.58 3.00 5.78
N ASP A 14 4.17 4.08 6.27
CA ASP A 14 5.36 4.06 7.14
C ASP A 14 5.07 3.42 8.52
N GLU A 15 3.82 3.46 8.98
CA GLU A 15 3.40 2.92 10.27
C GLU A 15 2.75 1.52 10.17
N LEU A 16 2.58 0.94 8.98
CA LEU A 16 2.09 -0.44 8.83
C LEU A 16 3.02 -1.44 9.52
N ASN A 17 2.45 -2.44 10.18
CA ASN A 17 3.16 -3.42 11.00
C ASN A 17 3.92 -2.84 12.21
N ILE A 18 3.77 -1.53 12.48
CA ILE A 18 4.31 -0.85 13.67
C ILE A 18 3.17 -0.41 14.59
N ARG A 19 2.17 0.27 14.03
CA ARG A 19 0.94 0.70 14.71
C ARG A 19 -0.31 0.09 14.12
N TYR A 20 -0.31 -0.13 12.80
CA TYR A 20 -1.46 -0.65 12.08
C TYR A 20 -1.34 -2.16 11.89
N PHE A 21 -2.40 -2.88 12.28
CA PHE A 21 -2.50 -4.32 12.21
C PHE A 21 -3.86 -4.77 11.67
N LEU A 22 -3.91 -6.01 11.20
CA LEU A 22 -5.13 -6.63 10.72
C LEU A 22 -5.79 -7.44 11.85
N PRO A 23 -7.14 -7.43 11.95
CA PRO A 23 -7.88 -8.34 12.83
C PRO A 23 -7.79 -9.78 12.29
N ASP A 24 -8.53 -10.72 12.87
CA ASP A 24 -8.64 -12.13 12.49
C ASP A 24 -9.79 -12.46 11.51
N ILE A 25 -10.78 -11.58 11.42
CA ILE A 25 -11.90 -11.65 10.47
C ILE A 25 -11.54 -11.19 9.05
N GLN A 26 -10.33 -10.66 8.85
CA GLN A 26 -9.82 -10.21 7.55
C GLN A 26 -9.81 -11.34 6.53
N ARG A 27 -10.14 -11.00 5.28
CA ARG A 27 -10.00 -11.93 4.16
C ARG A 27 -8.56 -11.91 3.63
N GLU A 28 -8.13 -13.06 3.14
CA GLU A 28 -6.85 -13.24 2.44
C GLU A 28 -6.63 -12.18 1.35
N TYR A 29 -5.37 -11.81 1.10
CA TYR A 29 -5.06 -10.84 0.05
C TYR A 29 -5.23 -11.45 -1.35
N VAL A 30 -6.14 -10.87 -2.15
CA VAL A 30 -6.55 -11.45 -3.44
C VAL A 30 -6.21 -10.60 -4.67
N TRP A 31 -5.81 -9.33 -4.49
CA TRP A 31 -5.60 -8.41 -5.62
C TRP A 31 -4.46 -8.83 -6.57
N LEU A 32 -3.52 -9.65 -6.10
CA LEU A 32 -2.43 -10.18 -6.92
C LEU A 32 -2.60 -11.64 -7.36
N GLN A 33 -3.71 -12.29 -7.00
CA GLN A 33 -4.01 -13.65 -7.46
C GLN A 33 -4.29 -13.69 -8.98
N LYS A 34 -4.79 -12.58 -9.54
CA LYS A 34 -5.04 -12.40 -10.97
C LYS A 34 -4.32 -11.16 -11.48
N ALA A 35 -3.04 -11.33 -11.80
CA ALA A 35 -2.15 -10.23 -12.19
C ALA A 35 -2.66 -9.39 -13.38
N ASP A 36 -3.40 -10.01 -14.31
CA ASP A 36 -3.93 -9.35 -15.50
C ASP A 36 -5.03 -8.33 -15.17
N GLU A 37 -5.60 -8.34 -13.96
CA GLU A 37 -6.62 -7.38 -13.53
C GLU A 37 -6.06 -5.99 -13.18
N LYS A 38 -4.72 -5.84 -13.09
CA LYS A 38 -4.04 -4.54 -12.86
C LYS A 38 -4.63 -3.68 -11.73
N LYS A 39 -5.16 -4.29 -10.66
CA LYS A 39 -5.89 -3.59 -9.58
C LYS A 39 -5.03 -2.58 -8.82
N ILE A 40 -3.74 -2.89 -8.62
CA ILE A 40 -2.83 -1.97 -7.95
C ILE A 40 -2.59 -0.75 -8.85
N GLU A 41 -2.30 -1.00 -10.12
CA GLU A 41 -2.08 0.04 -11.13
C GLU A 41 -3.31 0.96 -11.24
N GLN A 42 -4.53 0.41 -11.28
CA GLN A 42 -5.80 1.17 -11.28
C GLN A 42 -5.99 2.01 -10.01
N LEU A 43 -5.62 1.49 -8.84
CA LEU A 43 -5.67 2.24 -7.59
C LEU A 43 -4.70 3.43 -7.64
N PHE A 44 -3.48 3.24 -8.11
CA PHE A 44 -2.49 4.31 -8.22
C PHE A 44 -2.89 5.36 -9.27
N ASP A 45 -3.46 4.94 -10.41
CA ASP A 45 -4.06 5.85 -11.38
C ASP A 45 -5.19 6.67 -10.77
N SER A 46 -6.13 6.04 -10.06
CA SER A 46 -7.24 6.72 -9.38
C SER A 46 -6.73 7.79 -8.41
N ILE A 47 -5.68 7.49 -7.65
CA ILE A 47 -5.02 8.43 -6.73
C ILE A 47 -4.44 9.62 -7.50
N LEU A 48 -3.69 9.37 -8.57
CA LEU A 48 -3.12 10.44 -9.40
C LEU A 48 -4.21 11.28 -10.07
N ARG A 49 -5.33 10.71 -10.50
CA ARG A 49 -6.47 11.48 -11.05
C ARG A 49 -7.22 12.27 -10.01
N GLY A 50 -7.04 11.96 -8.72
CA GLY A 50 -7.80 12.56 -7.63
C GLY A 50 -9.20 11.95 -7.48
N TYR A 51 -9.42 10.74 -8.00
CA TYR A 51 -10.65 10.00 -7.78
C TYR A 51 -10.72 9.48 -6.34
N PRO A 52 -11.92 9.45 -5.72
CA PRO A 52 -12.07 8.89 -4.38
C PRO A 52 -11.65 7.43 -4.34
N ILE A 53 -10.71 7.09 -3.46
CA ILE A 53 -10.26 5.70 -3.26
C ILE A 53 -11.03 4.95 -2.18
N GLY A 54 -12.16 5.50 -1.75
CA GLY A 54 -12.97 5.05 -0.62
C GLY A 54 -12.39 5.45 0.74
N SER A 55 -13.18 5.29 1.79
CA SER A 55 -12.80 5.53 3.19
C SER A 55 -12.04 4.35 3.78
N PHE A 56 -11.38 4.57 4.92
CA PHE A 56 -10.69 3.54 5.70
C PHE A 56 -11.21 3.58 7.14
N LEU A 57 -11.53 2.41 7.69
CA LEU A 57 -12.07 2.29 9.04
C LEU A 57 -11.01 1.70 9.97
N PHE A 58 -10.75 2.39 11.08
CA PHE A 58 -9.73 1.98 12.05
C PHE A 58 -10.33 1.92 13.45
N TRP A 59 -10.00 0.88 14.18
CA TRP A 59 -10.32 0.79 15.60
C TRP A 59 -9.06 1.08 16.41
N LYS A 60 -9.06 2.16 17.19
CA LYS A 60 -7.93 2.48 18.06
C LYS A 60 -8.06 1.71 19.35
N LEU A 61 -6.99 1.02 19.72
CA LEU A 61 -6.91 0.24 20.94
C LEU A 61 -5.61 0.56 21.67
N GLN A 62 -5.62 0.43 22.99
CA GLN A 62 -4.39 0.29 23.75
C GLN A 62 -3.96 -1.17 23.74
N LYS A 63 -2.66 -1.41 23.69
CA LYS A 63 -2.06 -2.74 23.70
C LYS A 63 -2.51 -3.54 24.93
N GLU A 64 -2.69 -2.86 26.06
CA GLU A 64 -3.14 -3.43 27.33
C GLU A 64 -4.58 -3.96 27.27
N ASP A 65 -5.40 -3.43 26.37
CA ASP A 65 -6.79 -3.84 26.17
C ASP A 65 -6.90 -5.17 25.42
N ILE A 66 -5.82 -5.66 24.82
CA ILE A 66 -5.79 -6.91 24.05
C ILE A 66 -5.17 -8.01 24.90
N ALA A 67 -5.84 -9.15 24.97
CA ALA A 67 -5.38 -10.31 25.70
C ALA A 67 -4.08 -10.86 25.09
N LYS A 68 -3.14 -11.25 25.95
CA LYS A 68 -1.96 -12.02 25.54
C LYS A 68 -2.33 -13.47 25.31
N SER A 69 -1.49 -14.21 24.57
CA SER A 69 -1.78 -15.58 24.10
C SER A 69 -2.16 -16.56 25.21
N ASP A 70 -1.77 -16.28 26.46
CA ASP A 70 -1.94 -17.16 27.62
C ASP A 70 -2.74 -16.51 28.76
N GLU A 71 -3.34 -15.33 28.54
CA GLU A 71 -4.15 -14.61 29.54
C GLU A 71 -5.65 -14.88 29.30
N GLN A 72 -6.33 -15.47 30.30
CA GLN A 72 -7.80 -15.49 30.36
C GLN A 72 -8.27 -14.33 31.23
N ASP A 73 -8.33 -13.15 30.62
CA ASP A 73 -8.91 -11.94 31.23
C ASP A 73 -10.20 -11.60 30.51
N SER A 74 -11.33 -11.67 31.21
CA SER A 74 -12.66 -11.39 30.63
C SER A 74 -12.84 -9.94 30.21
N ASP A 75 -12.00 -9.03 30.73
CA ASP A 75 -12.09 -7.60 30.48
C ASP A 75 -11.22 -7.17 29.29
N LYS A 76 -10.42 -8.10 28.74
CA LYS A 76 -9.57 -7.88 27.56
C LYS A 76 -10.19 -8.47 26.29
N LEU A 77 -9.87 -7.83 25.18
CA LEU A 77 -10.25 -8.29 23.85
C LEU A 77 -9.37 -9.47 23.44
N ASN A 78 -9.98 -10.63 23.21
CA ASN A 78 -9.28 -11.83 22.82
C ASN A 78 -9.43 -12.09 21.32
N PHE A 79 -8.48 -11.61 20.53
CA PHE A 79 -8.43 -11.84 19.08
C PHE A 79 -6.99 -11.87 18.58
N GLN A 80 -6.77 -12.56 17.45
CA GLN A 80 -5.45 -12.69 16.84
C GLN A 80 -5.16 -11.52 15.89
N LEU A 81 -4.01 -10.88 16.05
CA LEU A 81 -3.52 -9.86 15.12
C LEU A 81 -2.65 -10.45 14.02
N TYR A 82 -2.72 -9.84 12.84
CA TYR A 82 -1.93 -10.20 11.68
C TYR A 82 -1.16 -9.00 11.12
N GLN A 83 0.01 -9.28 10.57
CA GLN A 83 0.82 -8.30 9.86
C GLN A 83 0.34 -8.16 8.42
N PHE A 84 0.41 -6.94 7.89
CA PHE A 84 0.30 -6.65 6.47
C PHE A 84 1.41 -7.35 5.67
N ILE A 85 1.05 -7.85 4.50
CA ILE A 85 2.02 -8.36 3.53
C ILE A 85 2.82 -7.19 2.98
N THR A 86 4.13 -7.21 3.21
CA THR A 86 5.04 -6.17 2.71
C THR A 86 5.61 -6.53 1.35
N ASN A 87 6.01 -7.79 1.18
CA ASN A 87 6.47 -8.37 -0.07
C ASN A 87 5.58 -9.55 -0.41
N TYR A 88 4.70 -9.39 -1.41
CA TYR A 88 3.78 -10.45 -1.80
C TYR A 88 4.53 -11.54 -2.56
N ASP A 89 4.36 -12.78 -2.15
CA ASP A 89 4.83 -13.95 -2.88
C ASP A 89 3.67 -14.92 -3.03
N GLU A 90 3.30 -15.28 -4.27
CA GLU A 90 2.17 -16.17 -4.51
C GLU A 90 2.34 -17.56 -3.86
N ARG A 91 3.57 -17.95 -3.53
CA ARG A 91 3.88 -19.22 -2.84
C ARG A 91 3.59 -19.15 -1.35
N LYS A 92 3.55 -17.94 -0.78
CA LYS A 92 3.27 -17.68 0.63
C LYS A 92 2.36 -16.44 0.75
N PRO A 93 1.10 -16.54 0.27
CA PRO A 93 0.23 -15.38 0.14
C PRO A 93 -0.44 -14.96 1.47
N HIS A 94 -0.22 -15.73 2.54
CA HIS A 94 -0.91 -15.58 3.82
C HIS A 94 -0.25 -14.51 4.69
N ASN A 95 -1.08 -13.72 5.39
CA ASN A 95 -0.62 -12.80 6.42
C ASN A 95 -0.01 -13.56 7.61
N GLU A 96 1.09 -13.05 8.16
CA GLU A 96 1.75 -13.65 9.32
C GLU A 96 1.10 -13.17 10.62
N LYS A 97 0.93 -14.10 11.57
CA LYS A 97 0.43 -13.77 12.91
C LYS A 97 1.49 -13.00 13.69
N ILE A 98 1.08 -11.96 14.41
CA ILE A 98 1.94 -11.25 15.35
C ILE A 98 1.42 -11.45 16.77
N ARG A 99 2.34 -11.67 17.71
CA ARG A 99 2.02 -11.73 19.14
C ARG A 99 2.02 -10.32 19.71
N ILE A 100 1.07 -10.01 20.59
CA ILE A 100 0.89 -8.66 21.18
C ILE A 100 2.18 -8.17 21.84
N GLU A 101 2.93 -9.07 22.48
CA GLU A 101 4.20 -8.80 23.15
C GLU A 101 5.29 -8.27 22.21
N GLN A 102 5.23 -8.64 20.92
CA GLN A 102 6.20 -8.21 19.91
C GLN A 102 5.92 -6.78 19.41
N ILE A 103 4.73 -6.25 19.67
CA ILE A 103 4.34 -4.92 19.22
C ILE A 103 4.98 -3.88 20.13
N LYS A 104 5.71 -2.93 19.52
CA LYS A 104 6.51 -1.93 20.24
C LYS A 104 5.72 -0.68 20.69
N ARG A 105 4.55 -0.46 20.10
CA ARG A 105 3.71 0.71 20.38
C ARG A 105 2.57 0.31 21.29
N ASP A 106 2.19 1.22 22.18
CA ASP A 106 1.09 1.01 23.12
C ASP A 106 -0.24 1.37 22.45
N ASP A 107 -0.27 2.43 21.65
CA ASP A 107 -1.42 2.78 20.81
C ASP A 107 -1.38 2.05 19.45
N LEU A 108 -2.44 1.27 19.21
CA LEU A 108 -2.61 0.41 18.05
C LEU A 108 -3.84 0.81 17.23
N TYR A 109 -3.80 0.51 15.94
CA TYR A 109 -4.90 0.70 15.01
C TYR A 109 -5.22 -0.60 14.29
N ILE A 110 -6.40 -1.15 14.54
CA ILE A 110 -6.89 -2.34 13.85
C ILE A 110 -7.67 -1.91 12.61
N VAL A 111 -7.27 -2.40 11.44
CA VAL A 111 -7.89 -2.01 10.17
C VAL A 111 -9.14 -2.83 9.92
N LEU A 112 -10.31 -2.21 10.07
CA LEU A 112 -11.61 -2.84 9.89
C LEU A 112 -12.08 -2.81 8.42
N ASP A 113 -11.71 -1.77 7.67
CA ASP A 113 -11.98 -1.68 6.23
C ASP A 113 -10.79 -1.07 5.46
N GLY A 114 -10.69 -1.39 4.17
CA GLY A 114 -9.61 -0.91 3.30
C GLY A 114 -8.32 -1.73 3.39
N GLN A 115 -8.38 -2.91 4.03
CA GLN A 115 -7.25 -3.83 4.22
C GLN A 115 -6.50 -4.13 2.92
N GLN A 116 -7.22 -4.52 1.85
CA GLN A 116 -6.62 -4.84 0.55
C GLN A 116 -5.99 -3.61 -0.12
N ARG A 117 -6.61 -2.43 0.04
CA ARG A 117 -6.11 -1.16 -0.49
C ARG A 117 -4.81 -0.75 0.21
N LEU A 118 -4.76 -0.82 1.55
CA LEU A 118 -3.54 -0.53 2.32
C LEU A 118 -2.39 -1.48 1.99
N THR A 119 -2.66 -2.79 1.91
CA THR A 119 -1.65 -3.77 1.46
C THR A 119 -1.13 -3.42 0.07
N SER A 120 -2.00 -3.07 -0.86
CA SER A 120 -1.62 -2.70 -2.24
C SER A 120 -0.81 -1.41 -2.31
N LEU A 121 -1.16 -0.40 -1.51
CA LEU A 121 -0.40 0.84 -1.37
C LEU A 121 1.01 0.55 -0.86
N TYR A 122 1.14 -0.29 0.18
CA TYR A 122 2.44 -0.68 0.69
C TYR A 122 3.26 -1.43 -0.37
N ILE A 123 2.67 -2.42 -1.07
CA ILE A 123 3.35 -3.17 -2.13
C ILE A 123 3.84 -2.24 -3.25
N GLY A 124 3.01 -1.29 -3.69
CA GLY A 124 3.37 -0.37 -4.77
C GLY A 124 4.44 0.67 -4.37
N LEU A 125 4.47 1.09 -3.10
CA LEU A 125 5.38 2.13 -2.61
C LEU A 125 6.67 1.59 -1.99
N LYS A 126 6.59 0.57 -1.12
CA LYS A 126 7.75 0.11 -0.32
C LYS A 126 8.05 -1.38 -0.51
N GLY A 127 7.09 -2.12 -1.05
CA GLY A 127 7.15 -3.57 -1.17
C GLY A 127 7.52 -4.09 -2.55
N THR A 128 7.27 -5.39 -2.72
CA THR A 128 7.46 -6.10 -3.99
C THR A 128 6.32 -7.07 -4.26
N ARG A 129 6.22 -7.47 -5.53
CA ARG A 129 5.29 -8.48 -6.04
C ARG A 129 6.07 -9.61 -6.68
N THR A 130 5.97 -10.81 -6.13
CA THR A 130 6.58 -12.03 -6.67
C THR A 130 5.50 -12.97 -7.18
N LEU A 131 5.40 -13.07 -8.51
CA LEU A 131 4.47 -13.97 -9.20
C LEU A 131 5.20 -14.93 -10.11
N LYS A 132 4.52 -16.02 -10.45
CA LYS A 132 4.99 -16.99 -11.42
C LYS A 132 4.91 -16.44 -12.85
N LYS A 133 5.97 -16.64 -13.61
CA LYS A 133 6.07 -16.30 -15.03
C LYS A 133 5.03 -17.11 -15.83
N LYS A 134 4.39 -16.43 -16.79
CA LYS A 134 3.44 -17.06 -17.70
C LYS A 134 4.10 -18.25 -18.41
N LYS A 135 3.43 -19.41 -18.40
CA LYS A 135 3.91 -20.69 -18.97
C LYS A 135 5.14 -21.32 -18.26
N ALA A 136 5.69 -20.74 -17.20
CA ALA A 136 6.73 -21.42 -16.43
C ALA A 136 6.16 -22.65 -15.71
N ARG A 137 6.98 -23.67 -15.48
CA ARG A 137 6.62 -24.81 -14.64
C ARG A 137 6.99 -24.55 -13.18
N ASN A 138 6.32 -25.19 -12.23
CA ASN A 138 6.53 -24.96 -10.79
C ASN A 138 7.90 -25.46 -10.29
N ASP A 139 8.47 -26.45 -10.98
CA ASP A 139 9.77 -27.07 -10.68
C ASP A 139 10.97 -26.26 -11.23
N ASN A 140 10.73 -25.21 -12.02
CA ASN A 140 11.78 -24.35 -12.50
C ASN A 140 12.24 -23.39 -11.38
N PRO A 141 13.52 -23.39 -10.97
CA PRO A 141 14.03 -22.52 -9.92
C PRO A 141 13.85 -21.02 -10.23
N ASN A 142 13.73 -20.66 -11.51
CA ASN A 142 13.53 -19.28 -11.99
C ASN A 142 12.08 -19.01 -12.45
N ALA A 143 11.11 -19.81 -12.01
CA ALA A 143 9.70 -19.66 -12.39
C ALA A 143 9.04 -18.41 -11.83
N TYR A 144 9.59 -17.84 -10.75
CA TYR A 144 9.02 -16.72 -10.02
C TYR A 144 9.86 -15.47 -10.24
N GLU A 145 9.20 -14.33 -10.33
CA GLU A 145 9.84 -13.05 -10.59
C GLU A 145 9.33 -12.00 -9.62
N GLU A 146 10.24 -11.49 -8.81
CA GLU A 146 10.01 -10.31 -7.98
C GLU A 146 9.98 -9.06 -8.88
N LYS A 147 8.99 -8.19 -8.66
CA LYS A 147 8.80 -6.94 -9.38
C LYS A 147 8.45 -5.79 -8.45
N ARG A 148 8.74 -4.58 -8.90
CA ARG A 148 8.38 -3.30 -8.25
C ARG A 148 7.55 -2.45 -9.20
N LEU A 149 6.74 -1.55 -8.66
CA LEU A 149 5.87 -0.67 -9.44
C LEU A 149 6.66 0.52 -10.00
N TYR A 150 6.47 0.80 -11.29
CA TYR A 150 7.03 1.94 -12.00
C TYR A 150 5.90 2.72 -12.69
N LEU A 151 6.14 4.01 -12.87
CA LEU A 151 5.30 4.94 -13.65
C LEU A 151 6.10 5.42 -14.86
N ASN A 152 5.51 5.38 -16.05
CA ASN A 152 6.11 6.04 -17.21
C ASN A 152 5.82 7.55 -17.18
N LEU A 153 6.85 8.37 -16.97
CA LEU A 153 6.70 9.82 -16.89
C LEU A 153 6.38 10.48 -18.24
N LYS A 154 6.68 9.81 -19.36
CA LYS A 154 6.46 10.33 -20.72
C LYS A 154 5.07 10.04 -21.26
N HIS A 155 4.26 9.27 -20.54
CA HIS A 155 2.88 9.02 -20.89
C HIS A 155 1.96 9.96 -20.12
N GLN A 156 1.17 10.76 -20.85
CA GLN A 156 0.14 11.62 -20.28
C GLN A 156 -1.23 11.13 -20.78
N PRO A 157 -2.11 10.68 -19.88
CA PRO A 157 -3.43 10.24 -20.27
C PRO A 157 -4.31 11.41 -20.71
N ASN A 158 -5.24 11.15 -21.62
CA ASN A 158 -6.35 12.04 -21.89
C ASN A 158 -7.33 12.04 -20.70
N MET A 159 -7.41 13.16 -19.99
CA MET A 159 -8.27 13.31 -18.81
C MET A 159 -9.77 13.23 -19.13
N ASP A 160 -10.18 13.48 -20.39
CA ASP A 160 -11.58 13.34 -20.83
C ASP A 160 -11.96 11.90 -21.15
N ASN A 161 -10.99 10.98 -21.23
CA ASN A 161 -11.20 9.57 -21.46
C ASN A 161 -10.92 8.77 -20.17
N PRO A 162 -11.95 8.28 -19.47
CA PRO A 162 -11.77 7.49 -18.24
C PRO A 162 -10.97 6.19 -18.42
N GLU A 163 -10.87 5.67 -19.65
CA GLU A 163 -10.14 4.43 -19.95
C GLU A 163 -8.65 4.68 -20.28
N ASP A 164 -8.27 5.93 -20.55
CA ASP A 164 -6.89 6.28 -20.86
C ASP A 164 -6.17 6.57 -19.54
N ASN A 165 -5.49 5.56 -18.99
CA ASN A 165 -4.88 5.58 -17.66
C ASN A 165 -3.42 6.04 -17.67
N TYR A 166 -2.94 6.57 -16.54
CA TYR A 166 -1.50 6.69 -16.30
C TYR A 166 -0.85 5.30 -16.44
N GLU A 167 0.31 5.25 -17.08
CA GLU A 167 0.96 3.99 -17.40
C GLU A 167 1.82 3.52 -16.21
N PHE A 168 1.16 2.78 -15.31
CA PHE A 168 1.79 2.05 -14.23
C PHE A 168 2.07 0.60 -14.63
N GLU A 169 3.28 0.11 -14.35
CA GLU A 169 3.67 -1.28 -14.62
C GLU A 169 4.62 -1.84 -13.57
N PHE A 170 4.51 -3.14 -13.33
CA PHE A 170 5.49 -3.85 -12.51
C PHE A 170 6.63 -4.40 -13.37
N HIS A 171 7.86 -4.07 -13.00
CA HIS A 171 9.07 -4.60 -13.63
C HIS A 171 10.02 -5.21 -12.61
N ALA A 172 10.72 -6.27 -13.02
CA ALA A 172 11.71 -6.96 -12.19
C ALA A 172 12.98 -6.13 -12.00
N GLN A 173 13.38 -5.44 -13.08
CA GLN A 173 14.46 -4.48 -13.12
C GLN A 173 13.92 -3.19 -13.72
N LYS A 174 14.54 -2.04 -13.40
CA LYS A 174 14.20 -0.77 -14.02
C LYS A 174 14.36 -0.93 -15.55
N PRO A 175 13.30 -0.73 -16.35
CA PRO A 175 13.45 -0.80 -17.80
C PRO A 175 14.38 0.30 -18.31
N GLU A 176 14.97 0.09 -19.48
CA GLU A 176 15.76 1.12 -20.13
C GLU A 176 14.86 2.30 -20.51
N ASN A 177 15.34 3.50 -20.21
CA ASN A 177 14.65 4.73 -20.56
C ASN A 177 15.04 5.14 -21.98
N ASP A 178 14.04 5.56 -22.76
CA ASP A 178 14.23 5.96 -24.15
C ASP A 178 13.48 7.28 -24.44
N LYS A 179 13.36 7.62 -25.73
CA LYS A 179 12.68 8.86 -26.15
C LYS A 179 11.19 8.88 -25.82
N LYS A 180 10.54 7.72 -25.78
CA LYS A 180 9.09 7.51 -25.57
C LYS A 180 8.72 7.06 -24.16
N HIS A 181 9.62 6.39 -23.45
CA HIS A 181 9.36 5.84 -22.12
C HIS A 181 10.42 6.32 -21.13
N TRP A 182 9.96 6.80 -19.97
CA TRP A 182 10.81 7.10 -18.84
C TRP A 182 10.24 6.50 -17.57
N TRP A 183 10.76 5.34 -17.18
CA TRP A 183 10.26 4.59 -16.03
C TRP A 183 10.86 5.11 -14.73
N PHE A 184 9.98 5.65 -13.89
CA PHE A 184 10.29 6.08 -12.54
C PHE A 184 9.76 5.04 -11.54
N LYS A 185 10.60 4.57 -10.63
CA LYS A 185 10.18 3.63 -9.58
C LYS A 185 9.30 4.39 -8.59
N VAL A 186 8.03 4.01 -8.48
CA VAL A 186 7.03 4.80 -7.76
C VAL A 186 7.42 5.04 -6.31
N GLY A 187 7.97 4.03 -5.64
CA GLY A 187 8.42 4.12 -4.25
C GLY A 187 9.48 5.18 -3.97
N ASP A 188 10.32 5.51 -4.95
CA ASP A 188 11.39 6.50 -4.77
C ASP A 188 10.81 7.90 -4.54
N ILE A 189 9.54 8.14 -4.88
CA ILE A 189 8.87 9.42 -4.57
C ILE A 189 8.83 9.70 -3.07
N LEU A 190 8.83 8.65 -2.23
CA LEU A 190 8.74 8.77 -0.77
C LEU A 190 9.97 9.45 -0.15
N GLU A 191 11.09 9.47 -0.88
CA GLU A 191 12.38 10.00 -0.45
C GLU A 191 12.71 11.34 -1.15
N LEU A 192 11.89 11.78 -2.12
CA LEU A 192 12.16 12.94 -2.98
C LEU A 192 11.47 14.23 -2.52
N GLU A 193 11.36 14.48 -1.21
CA GLU A 193 10.60 15.62 -0.62
C GLU A 193 10.78 16.96 -1.37
N SER A 194 12.01 17.50 -1.40
CA SER A 194 12.39 18.67 -2.22
C SER A 194 13.22 18.28 -3.45
N GLY A 195 13.46 16.98 -3.64
CA GLY A 195 14.37 16.42 -4.64
C GLY A 195 13.79 16.26 -6.04
N VAL A 196 12.48 16.47 -6.24
CA VAL A 196 11.83 16.29 -7.55
C VAL A 196 12.49 17.15 -8.63
N LEU A 197 12.72 18.44 -8.36
CA LEU A 197 13.39 19.33 -9.32
C LEU A 197 14.83 18.89 -9.63
N ASN A 198 15.56 18.40 -8.62
CA ASN A 198 16.91 17.89 -8.81
C ASN A 198 16.91 16.65 -9.69
N TYR A 199 16.00 15.69 -9.44
CA TYR A 199 15.83 14.50 -10.25
C TYR A 199 15.54 14.85 -11.73
N VAL A 200 14.62 15.79 -11.97
CA VAL A 200 14.30 16.27 -13.32
C VAL A 200 15.52 16.89 -14.02
N ASN A 201 16.27 17.73 -13.31
CA ASN A 201 17.46 18.39 -13.85
C ASN A 201 18.60 17.40 -14.15
N GLU A 202 18.90 16.50 -13.22
CA GLU A 202 19.93 15.46 -13.37
C GLU A 202 19.65 14.55 -14.57
N HIS A 203 18.38 14.27 -14.82
CA HIS A 203 17.93 13.41 -15.90
C HIS A 203 17.50 14.15 -17.17
N ARG A 204 17.60 15.49 -17.21
CA ARG A 204 17.22 16.34 -18.34
C ARG A 204 15.78 16.09 -18.82
N LEU A 205 14.87 15.93 -17.87
CA LEU A 205 13.45 15.78 -18.14
C LEU A 205 12.78 17.13 -18.40
N GLU A 206 11.63 17.12 -19.08
CA GLU A 206 10.92 18.34 -19.43
C GLU A 206 9.85 18.68 -18.40
N LYS A 207 9.13 19.77 -18.67
CA LYS A 207 8.12 20.31 -17.75
C LYS A 207 7.00 19.30 -17.47
N ASN A 208 6.57 18.53 -18.46
CA ASN A 208 5.47 17.59 -18.29
C ASN A 208 5.82 16.45 -17.31
N GLU A 209 7.06 15.95 -17.34
CA GLU A 209 7.53 14.94 -16.39
C GLU A 209 7.69 15.53 -14.98
N LEU A 210 8.16 16.78 -14.87
CA LEU A 210 8.21 17.50 -13.60
C LEU A 210 6.81 17.65 -12.98
N ASP A 211 5.84 18.13 -13.76
CA ASP A 211 4.47 18.33 -13.30
C ASP A 211 3.84 16.99 -12.84
N LEU A 212 4.13 15.89 -13.54
CA LEU A 212 3.67 14.55 -13.14
C LEU A 212 4.35 14.04 -11.86
N LEU A 213 5.66 14.27 -11.69
CA LEU A 213 6.35 13.90 -10.46
C LEU A 213 5.88 14.72 -9.26
N GLU A 214 5.66 16.02 -9.41
CA GLU A 214 5.09 16.85 -8.35
C GLU A 214 3.66 16.40 -8.01
N LYS A 215 2.86 16.03 -9.01
CA LYS A 215 1.53 15.45 -8.82
C LYS A 215 1.58 14.14 -8.04
N LEU A 216 2.53 13.26 -8.39
CA LEU A 216 2.78 12.00 -7.67
C LEU A 216 3.19 12.27 -6.23
N LYS A 217 4.15 13.19 -6.01
CA LYS A 217 4.59 13.57 -4.68
C LYS A 217 3.43 14.09 -3.85
N ASP A 218 2.67 15.04 -4.38
CA ASP A 218 1.56 15.65 -3.67
C ASP A 218 0.51 14.61 -3.26
N ALA A 219 0.17 13.68 -4.16
CA ALA A 219 -0.80 12.63 -3.89
C ALA A 219 -0.38 11.65 -2.78
N PHE A 220 0.91 11.29 -2.68
CA PHE A 220 1.39 10.28 -1.73
C PHE A 220 2.01 10.86 -0.45
N HIS A 221 2.61 12.05 -0.49
CA HIS A 221 3.18 12.74 0.69
C HIS A 221 2.20 13.68 1.39
N ASN A 222 1.57 14.57 0.62
CA ASN A 222 0.98 15.78 1.18
C ASN A 222 -0.53 15.63 1.39
N LYS A 223 -1.23 15.11 0.37
CA LYS A 223 -2.68 14.95 0.43
C LYS A 223 -3.06 13.93 1.49
N GLN A 224 -3.98 14.34 2.34
CA GLN A 224 -4.55 13.47 3.36
C GLN A 224 -5.71 12.66 2.76
N LEU A 225 -5.37 11.67 1.95
CA LEU A 225 -6.36 10.87 1.20
C LEU A 225 -6.99 9.74 2.01
N ILE A 226 -6.51 9.50 3.24
CA ILE A 226 -7.03 8.45 4.11
C ILE A 226 -8.00 9.09 5.09
N SER A 227 -9.29 9.06 4.73
CA SER A 227 -10.37 9.45 5.65
C SER A 227 -10.48 8.42 6.77
N TYR A 228 -10.33 8.91 7.99
CA TYR A 228 -10.15 8.15 9.21
C TYR A 228 -11.41 8.21 10.07
N PHE A 229 -11.95 7.06 10.46
CA PHE A 229 -12.95 6.99 11.52
C PHE A 229 -12.35 6.19 12.68
N GLU A 230 -12.15 6.86 13.81
CA GLU A 230 -11.72 6.25 15.07
C GLU A 230 -12.95 5.76 15.83
N GLU A 231 -13.12 4.44 15.94
CA GLU A 231 -13.96 3.91 17.01
C GLU A 231 -13.13 3.94 18.31
N THR A 232 -13.68 4.53 19.36
CA THR A 232 -13.02 4.62 20.68
C THR A 232 -13.74 3.82 21.74
N GLU A 233 -14.99 3.41 21.47
CA GLU A 233 -15.76 2.63 22.42
C GLU A 233 -15.28 1.18 22.39
N LYS A 234 -15.03 0.63 23.58
CA LYS A 234 -14.94 -0.83 23.79
C LYS A 234 -16.35 -1.41 23.65
N ILE A 235 -16.90 -1.40 22.45
CA ILE A 235 -18.01 -2.30 22.17
C ILE A 235 -17.38 -3.68 22.20
N LEU A 236 -17.87 -4.52 23.12
CA LEU A 236 -17.52 -5.93 23.20
C LEU A 236 -18.07 -6.60 21.94
N ILE A 237 -17.44 -6.35 20.78
CA ILE A 237 -17.73 -7.05 19.55
C ILE A 237 -17.12 -8.44 19.76
N ARG A 238 -17.95 -9.33 20.33
CA ARG A 238 -17.69 -10.76 20.29
C ARG A 238 -17.86 -11.16 18.83
N PHE A 239 -16.75 -11.25 18.10
CA PHE A 239 -16.69 -11.86 16.79
C PHE A 239 -16.88 -13.38 16.91
#